data_AF-A0A7W5TP65-F1
#
_entry.id   AF-A0A7W5TP65-F1
#
_cell.length_a   1.000
_cell.length_b   1.000
_cell.length_c   1.000
_cell.angle_alpha   90.00
_cell.angle_beta   90.00
_cell.angle_gamma   90.00
#
_symmetry.space_group_name_H-M   'P 1'
#
loop_
_entity.id
_entity.type
_entity.pdbx_description
1 polymer ?
#
loop_
_entity_poly.entity_id
_entity_poly.type
_entity_poly.pdbx_seq_one_letter_code
_entity_poly.pdbx_strand_id
1 'polypeptide(L)' 'MTTFEPVEIKILSNLQSEGRLTNQELSERVGMSTSPCWRKVRQLEDTGVIQGYRADLNRRNSGSEFSLSSA' A
#
# COMPACT_ATOMS: atom_id res chain seq x y z
N MET A 1 18.81 6.87 -7.77
CA MET A 1 18.07 5.65 -7.37
C MET A 1 17.67 5.86 -5.92
N THR A 2 16.38 5.82 -5.61
CA THR A 2 15.91 5.94 -4.23
C THR A 2 16.12 4.59 -3.55
N THR A 3 17.04 4.52 -2.59
CA THR A 3 17.26 3.31 -1.80
C THR A 3 16.22 3.26 -0.70
N PHE A 4 15.45 2.17 -0.64
CA PHE A 4 14.46 1.95 0.42
C PHE A 4 15.09 1.22 1.60
N GLU A 5 14.75 1.67 2.81
CA GLU A 5 15.14 0.97 4.02
C GLU A 5 14.37 -0.36 4.13
N PRO A 6 14.92 -1.38 4.83
CA PRO A 6 14.25 -2.67 5.01
C PRO A 6 12.82 -2.56 5.56
N VAL A 7 12.56 -1.55 6.38
CA VAL A 7 11.24 -1.26 6.94
C VAL A 7 10.26 -0.72 5.90
N GLU A 8 10.74 0.11 4.96
CA GLU A 8 9.92 0.67 3.88
C GLU A 8 9.53 -0.44 2.90
N ILE A 9 10.47 -1.36 2.61
CA ILE A 9 10.18 -2.56 1.81
C ILE A 9 9.09 -3.40 2.49
N LYS A 10 9.16 -3.63 3.81
CA LYS A 10 8.10 -4.36 4.54
C LYS A 10 6.76 -3.65 4.47
N ILE A 11 6.73 -2.33 4.63
CA ILE A 11 5.51 -1.52 4.52
C ILE A 11 4.88 -1.71 3.13
N LEU A 12 5.68 -1.51 2.08
CA LEU A 12 5.22 -1.62 0.69
C LEU A 12 4.73 -3.04 0.37
N SER A 13 5.41 -4.08 0.84
CA SER A 13 4.98 -5.47 0.65
C SER A 13 3.65 -5.76 1.35
N ASN A 14 3.46 -5.27 2.59
CA ASN A 14 2.20 -5.46 3.31
C ASN A 14 1.05 -4.70 2.65
N LEU A 15 1.26 -3.44 2.25
CA LEU A 15 0.23 -2.62 1.60
C LEU A 15 -0.13 -3.11 0.20
N GLN A 16 0.82 -3.66 -0.56
CA GLN A 16 0.53 -4.30 -1.84
C GLN A 16 -0.28 -5.59 -1.69
N SER A 17 0.04 -6.39 -0.67
CA SER A 17 -0.72 -7.61 -0.38
C SER A 17 -2.11 -7.30 0.17
N GLU A 18 -2.24 -6.28 1.01
CA GLU A 18 -3.47 -5.96 1.72
C GLU A 18 -3.57 -4.45 1.94
N GLY A 19 -4.12 -3.74 0.94
CA GLY A 19 -4.24 -2.28 0.98
C GLY A 19 -5.28 -1.74 1.97
N ARG A 20 -5.97 -2.61 2.72
CA ARG A 20 -7.00 -2.24 3.72
C ARG A 20 -6.49 -2.27 5.16
N LEU A 21 -5.21 -2.55 5.38
CA LEU A 21 -4.63 -2.60 6.72
C LEU A 21 -4.78 -1.25 7.42
N THR A 22 -5.21 -1.31 8.68
CA THR A 22 -5.14 -0.14 9.55
C THR A 22 -3.69 0.17 9.89
N ASN A 23 -3.42 1.42 10.27
CA ASN A 23 -2.08 1.83 10.71
C ASN A 23 -1.56 0.98 11.88
N GLN A 24 -2.46 0.52 12.77
CA GLN A 24 -2.10 -0.36 13.88
C GLN A 24 -1.65 -1.74 13.38
N GLU A 25 -2.47 -2.41 12.58
CA GLU A 25 -2.14 -3.73 12.02
C GLU A 25 -0.87 -3.70 11.18
N LEU A 26 -0.70 -2.65 10.36
CA LEU A 26 0.51 -2.46 9.57
C LEU A 26 1.74 -2.32 10.48
N SER A 27 1.63 -1.53 11.56
CA SER A 27 2.73 -1.32 12.50
C SER A 27 3.13 -2.61 13.22
N GLU A 28 2.14 -3.43 13.60
CA GLU A 28 2.36 -4.75 14.21
C GLU A 28 3.06 -5.71 13.24
N ARG A 29 2.61 -5.79 11.99
CA ARG A 29 3.22 -6.66 10.95
C ARG A 29 4.64 -6.23 10.58
N VAL A 30 4.92 -4.93 10.59
CA VAL A 30 6.24 -4.38 10.27
C VAL A 30 7.21 -4.49 11.46
N GLY A 31 6.69 -4.61 12.68
CA GLY A 31 7.47 -4.72 13.92
C GLY A 31 7.91 -3.37 14.47
N MET A 32 7.05 -2.34 14.38
CA MET A 32 7.35 -0.99 14.86
C MET A 32 6.13 -0.33 15.50
N SER A 33 6.35 0.76 16.25
CA SER A 33 5.23 1.53 16.80
C SER A 33 4.43 2.25 15.70
N THR A 34 3.17 2.56 15.99
CA THR A 34 2.22 3.14 15.04
C THR A 34 2.65 4.49 14.48
N SER A 35 3.19 5.37 15.33
CA SER A 35 3.63 6.72 14.95
C SER A 35 4.76 6.75 13.91
N PRO A 36 5.91 6.06 14.10
CA PRO A 36 6.96 6.01 13.08
C PRO A 36 6.53 5.25 11.82
N CYS A 37 5.67 4.23 11.93
CA CYS A 37 5.11 3.54 10.76
C CYS A 37 4.33 4.50 9.87
N TRP A 38 3.39 5.24 10.47
CA TRP A 38 2.56 6.18 9.73
C TRP A 38 3.36 7.30 9.07
N ARG A 39 4.38 7.83 9.75
CA ARG A 39 5.28 8.83 9.14
C ARG A 39 5.98 8.30 7.88
N LYS A 40 6.39 7.03 7.89
CA LYS A 40 7.01 6.37 6.73
C LYS A 40 6.02 6.15 5.60
N VAL A 41 4.82 5.65 5.89
CA VAL A 41 3.74 5.52 4.89
C VAL A 41 3.47 6.88 4.23
N ARG A 42 3.28 7.93 5.04
CA ARG A 42 3.04 9.28 4.53
C ARG A 42 4.19 9.82 3.69
N GLN A 43 5.44 9.53 4.06
CA GLN A 43 6.60 9.90 3.25
C GLN A 43 6.61 9.16 1.90
N LEU A 44 6.26 7.87 1.88
CA LEU A 44 6.16 7.08 0.66
C LEU A 44 5.01 7.57 -0.24
N GLU A 45 3.91 8.03 0.34
CA GLU A 45 2.82 8.70 -0.39
C GLU A 45 3.25 10.05 -0.97
N ASP A 46 3.88 10.91 -0.16
CA ASP A 46 4.33 12.25 -0.56
C ASP A 46 5.40 12.22 -1.66
N THR A 47 6.31 11.24 -1.59
CA THR A 47 7.33 11.01 -2.62
C THR A 47 6.78 10.34 -3.88
N GLY A 48 5.49 10.00 -3.92
CA GLY A 48 4.84 9.35 -5.06
C GLY A 48 5.20 7.88 -5.26
N VAL A 49 5.86 7.25 -4.28
CA VAL A 49 6.13 5.81 -4.27
C VAL A 49 4.83 5.03 -4.09
N ILE A 50 3.95 5.52 -3.21
CA ILE A 50 2.57 5.06 -3.10
C ILE A 50 1.69 6.01 -3.90
N GLN A 51 1.24 5.58 -5.07
CA GLN A 51 0.41 6.39 -5.98
C GLN A 51 -1.08 6.36 -5.62
N GLY A 52 -1.52 5.38 -4.83
CA GLY A 52 -2.90 5.22 -4.41
C GLY A 52 -3.27 3.76 -4.15
N TYR A 53 -4.45 3.57 -3.56
CA TYR A 53 -4.97 2.26 -3.19
C TYR A 53 -6.04 1.83 -4.18
N ARG A 54 -5.93 0.61 -4.72
CA ARG A 54 -6.86 0.07 -5.72
C ARG A 54 -7.53 -1.20 -5.20
N ALA A 55 -8.77 -1.43 -5.64
CA ALA A 55 -9.47 -2.68 -5.39
C ALA A 55 -9.13 -3.69 -6.49
N ASP A 56 -8.76 -4.90 -6.11
CA ASP A 56 -8.67 -6.04 -7.04
C ASP A 56 -10.07 -6.60 -7.29
N LEU A 57 -10.55 -6.45 -8.52
CA LEU A 57 -11.92 -6.81 -8.88
C LEU A 57 -11.95 -8.16 -9.61
N ASN A 58 -12.80 -9.07 -9.14
CA ASN A 58 -12.99 -10.34 -9.81
C ASN A 58 -13.76 -10.16 -11.12
N ARG A 59 -13.03 -10.29 -12.24
CA ARG A 59 -13.56 -10.13 -13.60
C ARG A 59 -14.80 -10.99 -13.92
N ARG A 60 -14.98 -12.16 -13.29
CA ARG A 60 -16.14 -13.03 -13.53
C ARG A 60 -17.41 -12.54 -12.85
N ASN A 61 -17.28 -11.80 -11.75
CA ASN A 61 -18.41 -11.30 -10.96
C ASN A 61 -18.64 -9.81 -11.15
N SER A 62 -17.62 -9.06 -11.59
CA SER A 62 -17.79 -7.69 -12.06
C SER A 62 -18.49 -7.75 -13.42
N GLY A 63 -19.72 -7.25 -13.50
CA GLY A 63 -20.41 -7.06 -14.78
C GLY A 63 -19.47 -6.45 -15.82
N SER A 64 -19.58 -6.92 -17.07
CA SER A 64 -18.61 -6.73 -18.16
C SER A 64 -18.38 -5.28 -18.65
N GLU A 65 -18.78 -4.27 -17.88
CA GLU A 65 -18.69 -2.86 -18.26
C GLU A 65 -17.51 -2.09 -17.64
N PHE A 66 -16.81 -2.64 -16.65
CA PHE A 66 -15.66 -1.94 -16.05
C PHE A 66 -14.37 -2.17 -16.85
N SER A 67 -14.32 -1.65 -18.08
CA SER A 67 -13.06 -1.46 -18.81
C SER A 67 -12.43 -0.15 -18.35
N LEU A 68 -11.77 -0.16 -17.20
CA LEU A 68 -10.90 0.95 -16.83
C LEU A 68 -9.61 0.84 -17.64
N SER A 69 -9.63 1.50 -18.81
CA SER A 69 -8.43 1.84 -19.58
C SER A 69 -7.44 2.53 -18.66
N SER A 70 -6.35 1.85 -18.32
CA SER A 70 -5.18 2.47 -17.71
C SER A 70 -4.17 2.65 -18.85
N ALA A 71 -4.05 3.88 -19.32
CA ALA A 71 -2.93 4.33 -20.15
C ALA A 71 -1.65 4.43 -19.30
#